data_AF-K0BA78-F1
#
_entry.id   AF-K0BA78-F1
#
_cell.length_a   1.000
_cell.length_b   1.000
_cell.length_c   1.000
_cell.angle_alpha   90.00
_cell.angle_beta   90.00
_cell.angle_gamma   90.00
#
_symmetry.space_group_name_H-M   'P 1'
#
loop_
_entity.id
_entity.type
_entity.pdbx_description
1 polymer ?
#
loop_
_entity_poly.entity_id
_entity_poly.type
_entity_poly.pdbx_seq_one_letter_code
_entity_poly.pdbx_strand_id
1 'polypeptide(L)' 'MKVIAITESGCIVETFDGFAANIGDCNVQQGEYVNALIDKKVKERAALMNPTS' A
#
# COMPACT_ATOMS: atom_id res chain seq x y z
N MET A 1 -7.99 2.94 2.90
CA MET A 1 -6.56 3.11 2.55
C MET A 1 -6.50 4.26 1.57
N LYS A 2 -5.54 5.17 1.68
CA LYS A 2 -5.44 6.33 0.78
C LYS A 2 -4.42 6.07 -0.31
N VAL A 3 -4.76 6.30 -1.57
CA VAL A 3 -3.78 6.25 -2.66
C VAL A 3 -2.82 7.41 -2.53
N ILE A 4 -1.55 7.12 -2.31
CA ILE A 4 -0.49 8.13 -2.21
C ILE A 4 0.32 8.24 -3.49
N ALA A 5 0.39 7.18 -4.29
CA ALA A 5 1.08 7.18 -5.57
C ALA A 5 0.50 6.14 -6.53
N ILE A 6 0.62 6.40 -7.82
CA ILE A 6 0.26 5.47 -8.90
C ILE A 6 1.50 5.32 -9.76
N THR A 7 1.95 4.08 -9.93
CA THR A 7 3.12 3.74 -10.74
C THR A 7 2.69 2.81 -11.87
N GLU A 8 3.52 2.67 -12.91
CA GLU A 8 3.25 1.72 -14.00
C GLU A 8 3.16 0.26 -13.51
N SER A 9 3.79 -0.03 -12.37
CA SER A 9 3.78 -1.35 -11.71
C SER A 9 2.57 -1.56 -10.80
N GLY A 10 1.67 -0.57 -10.68
CA GLY A 10 0.51 -0.59 -9.79
C GLY A 10 0.44 0.59 -8.83
N CYS A 11 -0.53 0.55 -7.93
CA CYS A 11 -0.82 1.65 -7.02
C CYS A 11 -0.28 1.42 -5.63
N ILE A 12 0.23 2.50 -5.06
CA ILE A 12 0.74 2.54 -3.70
C ILE A 12 -0.29 3.24 -2.83
N VAL A 13 -0.75 2.52 -1.82
CA VAL A 13 -1.71 3.00 -0.85
C VAL A 13 -1.10 3.05 0.53
N GLU A 14 -1.45 4.09 1.26
CA GLU A 14 -1.19 4.21 2.68
C GLU A 14 -2.38 3.64 3.46
N THR A 15 -2.10 2.66 4.30
CA THR A 15 -3.06 2.13 5.27
C THR A 15 -3.17 3.08 6.45
N PHE A 16 -4.29 3.05 7.19
CA PHE A 16 -4.51 3.89 8.37
C PHE A 16 -3.46 3.70 9.47
N ASP A 17 -2.73 2.58 9.41
CA ASP A 17 -1.63 2.25 10.30
C ASP A 17 -0.30 2.95 9.92
N GLY A 18 -0.30 3.78 8.87
CA GLY A 18 0.90 4.50 8.37
C GLY A 18 1.81 3.66 7.47
N PHE A 19 1.39 2.45 7.07
CA PHE A 19 2.16 1.61 6.16
C PHE A 19 1.76 1.84 4.71
N ALA A 20 2.76 2.09 3.87
CA ALA A 20 2.61 2.08 2.41
C ALA A 20 2.67 0.63 1.89
N ALA A 21 1.71 0.26 1.06
CA ALA A 21 1.64 -1.04 0.40
C ALA A 21 1.30 -0.87 -1.08
N ASN A 22 1.93 -1.68 -1.92
CA ASN A 22 1.55 -1.78 -3.32
C ASN A 22 0.38 -2.78 -3.45
N ILE A 23 -0.75 -2.33 -3.99
CA ILE A 23 -1.96 -3.13 -4.20
C ILE A 23 -2.06 -3.72 -5.61
N GLY A 24 -1.04 -3.54 -6.43
CA GLY A 24 -1.03 -3.92 -7.83
C GLY A 24 -1.81 -2.93 -8.69
N ASP A 25 -2.20 -3.39 -9.87
CA ASP A 25 -2.92 -2.57 -10.84
C ASP A 25 -4.24 -2.06 -10.23
N CYS A 26 -4.40 -0.74 -10.23
CA CYS A 26 -5.58 -0.11 -9.66
C CYS A 26 -6.04 1.02 -10.56
N ASN A 27 -7.36 1.09 -10.76
CA ASN A 27 -7.99 2.04 -11.66
C ASN A 27 -8.60 3.21 -10.86
N VAL A 28 -7.81 3.79 -9.96
CA VAL A 28 -8.22 4.92 -9.10
C VAL A 28 -7.22 6.05 -9.17
N GLN A 29 -7.64 7.26 -8.79
CA GLN A 29 -6.79 8.44 -8.85
C GLN A 29 -6.03 8.68 -7.55
N GLN A 30 -4.90 9.38 -7.63
CA GLN A 30 -4.13 9.78 -6.44
C GLN A 30 -5.02 10.62 -5.52
N GLY A 31 -5.03 10.29 -4.23
CA GLY A 31 -5.87 10.95 -3.22
C GLY A 31 -7.24 10.29 -3.01
N GLU A 32 -7.65 9.33 -3.84
CA GLU A 32 -8.84 8.53 -3.56
C GLU A 32 -8.61 7.52 -2.43
N TYR A 33 -9.72 7.10 -1.81
CA TYR A 33 -9.73 6.04 -0.82
C TYR A 33 -10.18 4.75 -1.48
N VAL A 34 -9.34 3.73 -1.39
CA VAL A 34 -9.65 2.39 -1.90
C VAL A 34 -9.73 1.39 -0.76
N ASN A 35 -10.59 0.39 -0.97
CA ASN A 35 -10.64 -0.85 -0.21
C ASN A 35 -10.07 -1.98 -1.10
N ALA A 36 -8.75 -2.15 -1.08
CA ALA A 36 -8.11 -3.33 -1.65
C ALA A 36 -7.77 -4.30 -0.52
N LEU A 37 -7.97 -5.58 -0.79
CA LEU A 37 -7.61 -6.65 0.12
C LEU A 37 -6.09 -6.83 0.06
N ILE A 38 -5.35 -6.03 0.81
CA ILE A 38 -3.91 -6.26 1.00
C ILE A 38 -3.76 -7.52 1.84
N ASP A 39 -3.17 -8.54 1.26
CA ASP A 39 -2.90 -9.81 1.94
C ASP A 39 -2.08 -9.54 3.21
N LYS A 40 -2.59 -9.95 4.37
CA LYS A 40 -2.04 -9.62 5.70
C LYS A 40 -0.57 -10.01 5.83
N LYS A 41 -0.15 -11.05 5.10
CA LYS A 41 1.25 -11.49 4.99
C LYS A 41 2.16 -10.39 4.43
N VAL A 42 1.72 -9.58 3.45
CA VAL A 42 2.49 -8.45 2.90
C VAL A 42 2.78 -7.40 3.98
N LYS A 43 1.79 -7.09 4.83
CA LYS A 43 1.99 -6.20 5.99
C LYS A 43 3.05 -6.75 6.94
N GLU A 44 3.02 -8.05 7.24
CA GLU A 44 4.02 -8.66 8.12
C GLU A 44 5.45 -8.61 7.53
N ARG A 45 5.62 -8.86 6.22
CA ARG A 45 6.96 -8.75 5.59
C ARG A 45 7.45 -7.31 5.48
N ALA A 46 6.55 -6.34 5.27
CA ALA A 46 6.92 -4.91 5.28
C ALA A 46 7.29 -4.43 6.69
N ALA A 47 6.59 -4.90 7.73
CA ALA A 47 6.96 -4.64 9.12
C ALA A 47 8.31 -5.27 9.48
N LEU A 48 8.59 -6.49 9.01
CA LEU A 48 9.88 -7.18 9.18
C LEU A 48 11.02 -6.59 8.35
N MET A 49 10.73 -5.78 7.32
CA MET A 49 11.71 -5.03 6.52
C MET A 49 12.05 -3.65 7.10
N ASN A 50 11.61 -3.33 8.32
CA ASN A 50 12.18 -2.23 9.09
C ASN A 50 13.35 -2.75 9.95
N PRO A 51 14.60 -2.75 9.47
CA PRO A 51 15.75 -2.92 10.35
C PRO A 51 15.90 -1.62 11.14
N THR A 52 15.29 -1.51 12.32
CA THR A 52 15.85 -0.63 13.35
C THR A 52 17.18 -1.25 13.78
N SER A 53 18.28 -0.66 13.30
CA SER A 53 19.60 -0.79 13.90
C SER A 53 20.08 0.58 14.36
#